data_AF-A0A2M6GLX7-F1
#
_entry.id   AF-A0A2M6GLX7-F1
#
_cell.length_a   1.000
_cell.length_b   1.000
_cell.length_c   1.000
_cell.angle_alpha   90.00
_cell.angle_beta   90.00
_cell.angle_gamma   90.00
#
_symmetry.space_group_name_H-M   'P 1'
#
loop_
_entity.id
_entity.type
_entity.pdbx_description
1 polymer ?
#
loop_
_entity_poly.entity_id
_entity_poly.type
_entity_poly.pdbx_seq_one_letter_code
_entity_poly.pdbx_strand_id
1 'polypeptide(L)'
;MKNSLLLILILILVGLLAYLYALFSFILLVIIAISLAVLLVTGFVKIFRKRISPNWLRMPLMVIIICMLGIIAGLFRPFAPAIVHSDYVSETLAYAYNTDQADRKTFKSYLGLFRPEIVLRDSTRLDQVQKLYQQQLITKPLDKFHAAFVFHHSKKSSLYAIAYQLASEAASVNELQDIYLVQWLAKATYDRWQVSLGKPEKYGTQGKFSVSVE
;
A
#
# COMPACT_ATOMS: atom_id res chain seq x y z
N MET A 1 27.64 26.24 -15.44
CA MET A 1 28.23 25.17 -14.61
C MET A 1 27.55 25.03 -13.25
N LYS A 2 27.47 26.07 -12.41
CA LYS A 2 26.86 25.97 -11.06
C LYS A 2 25.39 25.48 -11.06
N ASN A 3 24.54 26.00 -11.95
CA ASN A 3 23.11 25.62 -12.00
C ASN A 3 22.90 24.17 -12.47
N SER A 4 23.74 23.68 -13.39
CA SER A 4 23.68 22.29 -13.87
C SER A 4 24.13 21.31 -12.78
N LEU A 5 25.17 21.66 -12.02
CA LEU A 5 25.64 20.85 -10.89
C LEU A 5 24.57 20.74 -9.80
N LEU A 6 23.92 21.86 -9.46
CA LEU A 6 22.82 21.87 -8.48
C LEU A 6 21.66 20.98 -8.92
N LEU A 7 21.26 21.04 -10.20
CA LEU A 7 20.20 20.20 -10.73
C LEU A 7 20.55 18.70 -10.64
N ILE A 8 21.78 18.34 -10.97
CA ILE A 8 22.26 16.95 -10.86
C ILE A 8 22.22 16.48 -9.40
N LEU A 9 22.67 17.31 -8.44
CA LEU A 9 22.61 16.99 -7.02
C LEU A 9 21.17 16.77 -6.54
N ILE A 10 20.23 17.61 -6.98
CA ILE A 10 18.80 17.44 -6.67
C ILE A 10 18.27 16.12 -7.24
N LEU A 11 18.60 15.80 -8.49
CA LEU A 11 18.17 14.56 -9.13
C LEU A 11 18.70 13.33 -8.38
N ILE A 12 19.97 13.32 -8.00
CA ILE A 12 20.59 12.25 -7.22
C ILE A 12 19.90 12.11 -5.86
N LEU A 13 19.70 13.22 -5.15
CA LEU A 13 19.05 13.23 -3.84
C LEU A 13 17.62 12.68 -3.92
N VAL A 14 16.82 13.17 -4.88
CA VAL A 14 15.43 12.73 -5.09
C VAL A 14 15.38 11.25 -5.46
N GLY A 15 16.27 10.79 -6.34
CA GLY A 15 16.39 9.38 -6.69
C GLY A 15 16.76 8.49 -5.50
N LEU A 16 17.74 8.93 -4.70
CA LEU A 16 18.18 8.22 -3.50
C LEU A 16 17.05 8.13 -2.46
N LEU A 17 16.35 9.23 -2.19
CA LEU A 17 15.20 9.23 -1.27
C LEU A 17 14.08 8.31 -1.77
N ALA A 18 13.79 8.30 -3.07
CA ALA A 18 12.80 7.40 -3.66
C ALA A 18 13.19 5.92 -3.55
N TYR A 19 14.48 5.63 -3.63
CA TYR A 19 15.01 4.27 -3.46
C TYR A 19 14.94 3.81 -1.99
N LEU A 20 15.28 4.70 -1.04
CA LEU A 20 15.35 4.35 0.38
C LEU A 20 13.98 4.29 1.06
N TYR A 21 13.03 5.14 0.67
CA TYR A 21 11.77 5.31 1.39
C TYR A 21 10.54 4.93 0.54
N ALA A 22 9.82 3.89 0.96
CA ALA A 22 8.65 3.33 0.24
C ALA A 22 7.60 4.37 -0.16
N LEU A 23 7.31 5.29 0.78
CA LEU A 23 6.24 6.27 0.64
C LEU A 23 6.65 7.49 -0.18
N PHE A 24 7.95 7.68 -0.46
CA PHE A 24 8.44 8.90 -1.08
C PHE A 24 7.90 9.07 -2.51
N SER A 25 7.70 7.98 -3.26
CA SER A 25 7.08 8.05 -4.59
C SER A 25 5.66 8.63 -4.56
N PHE A 26 4.89 8.43 -3.48
CA PHE A 26 3.57 9.07 -3.35
C PHE A 26 3.68 10.58 -3.12
N ILE A 27 4.69 11.03 -2.36
CA ILE A 27 4.97 12.46 -2.19
C ILE A 27 5.33 13.09 -3.53
N LEU A 28 6.16 12.43 -4.34
CA LEU A 28 6.51 12.89 -5.68
C LEU A 28 5.28 13.00 -6.60
N LEU A 29 4.32 12.06 -6.51
CA LEU A 29 3.06 12.15 -7.25
C LEU A 29 2.21 13.34 -6.83
N VAL A 30 2.15 13.65 -5.53
CA VAL A 30 1.45 14.85 -5.03
C VAL A 30 2.11 16.13 -5.57
N ILE A 31 3.45 16.18 -5.57
CA ILE A 31 4.19 17.32 -6.13
C ILE A 31 3.93 17.47 -7.64
N ILE A 32 3.87 16.36 -8.38
CA ILE A 32 3.49 16.36 -9.80
C ILE A 32 2.07 16.92 -9.97
N ALA A 33 1.09 16.45 -9.18
CA ALA A 33 -0.29 16.92 -9.27
C ALA A 33 -0.40 18.44 -9.00
N ILE A 34 0.29 18.95 -7.98
CA ILE A 34 0.37 20.39 -7.70
C ILE A 34 1.02 21.14 -8.87
N SER A 35 2.12 20.62 -9.42
CA SER A 35 2.82 21.23 -10.56
C SER A 35 1.93 21.30 -11.81
N LEU A 36 1.14 20.25 -12.07
CA LEU A 36 0.15 20.23 -13.15
C LEU A 36 -0.96 21.25 -12.91
N ALA A 37 -1.46 21.39 -11.68
CA ALA A 37 -2.46 22.41 -11.36
C ALA A 37 -1.93 23.83 -11.60
N VAL A 38 -0.67 24.10 -11.25
CA VAL A 38 -0.01 25.39 -11.54
C VAL A 38 0.09 25.63 -13.06
N LEU A 39 0.42 24.60 -13.85
CA LEU A 39 0.45 24.72 -15.30
C LEU A 39 -0.93 24.99 -15.90
N LEU A 40 -1.99 24.35 -15.39
CA LEU A 40 -3.37 24.60 -15.81
C LEU A 40 -3.81 26.04 -15.52
N VAL A 41 -3.56 26.52 -14.29
CA VAL A 41 -3.86 27.91 -13.90
C VAL A 41 -3.06 28.89 -14.76
N THR A 42 -1.78 28.63 -14.98
CA THR A 42 -0.92 29.48 -15.83
C THR A 42 -1.44 29.51 -17.27
N GLY A 43 -1.86 28.36 -17.81
CA GLY A 43 -2.49 28.25 -19.13
C GLY A 43 -3.77 29.08 -19.22
N PHE A 44 -4.64 28.97 -18.22
CA PHE A 44 -5.87 29.75 -18.13
C PHE A 44 -5.60 31.26 -18.06
N VAL A 45 -4.68 31.70 -17.19
CA VAL A 45 -4.30 33.12 -17.09
C VAL A 45 -3.73 33.63 -18.42
N LYS A 46 -3.03 32.79 -19.20
CA LYS A 46 -2.45 33.18 -20.49
C LYS A 46 -3.51 33.53 -21.54
N ILE A 47 -4.72 32.98 -21.42
CA ILE A 47 -5.87 33.31 -22.27
C ILE A 47 -6.22 34.79 -22.11
N PHE A 48 -6.20 35.29 -20.86
CA PHE A 48 -6.58 36.67 -20.53
C PHE A 48 -5.40 37.64 -20.50
N ARG A 49 -4.17 37.16 -20.27
CA ARG A 49 -2.95 37.96 -20.22
C ARG A 49 -1.92 37.44 -21.22
N LYS A 50 -1.72 38.18 -22.32
CA LYS A 50 -0.78 37.82 -23.39
C LYS A 50 0.69 37.74 -22.96
N ARG A 51 1.07 38.41 -21.85
CA ARG A 51 2.45 38.39 -21.33
C ARG A 51 2.49 37.70 -19.96
N ILE A 52 2.97 36.45 -19.95
CA ILE A 52 3.35 35.72 -18.74
C ILE A 52 4.83 35.37 -18.86
N SER A 53 5.56 35.48 -17.74
CA SER A 53 6.97 35.09 -17.72
C SER A 53 7.13 33.60 -18.03
N PRO A 54 8.08 33.21 -18.91
CA PRO A 54 8.29 31.82 -19.29
C PRO A 54 8.65 30.92 -18.09
N ASN A 55 9.11 31.50 -16.98
CA ASN A 55 9.47 30.76 -15.77
C ASN A 55 8.26 30.10 -15.10
N TRP A 56 7.05 30.67 -15.26
CA TRP A 56 5.80 30.07 -14.75
C TRP A 56 5.44 28.76 -15.45
N LEU A 57 6.01 28.51 -16.63
CA LEU A 57 5.89 27.23 -17.33
C LEU A 57 7.12 26.35 -17.11
N ARG A 58 8.33 26.92 -17.21
CA ARG A 58 9.59 26.17 -17.12
C ARG A 58 9.79 25.53 -15.74
N MET A 59 9.49 26.24 -14.66
CA MET A 59 9.76 25.73 -13.31
C MET A 59 8.89 24.52 -12.95
N PRO A 60 7.55 24.55 -13.11
CA PRO A 60 6.73 23.35 -12.85
C PRO A 60 7.11 22.17 -13.75
N LEU A 61 7.45 22.41 -15.02
CA LEU A 61 7.90 21.36 -15.93
C LEU A 61 9.21 20.70 -15.45
N MET A 62 10.19 21.49 -15.00
CA MET A 62 11.41 20.95 -14.41
C MET A 62 11.13 20.12 -13.16
N VAL A 63 10.24 20.59 -12.26
CA VAL A 63 9.85 19.85 -11.06
C VAL A 63 9.19 18.53 -11.43
N ILE A 64 8.31 18.51 -12.43
CA ILE A 64 7.69 17.28 -12.94
C ILE A 64 8.76 16.31 -13.43
N ILE A 65 9.73 16.77 -14.24
CA ILE A 65 10.82 15.91 -14.74
C ILE A 65 11.62 15.30 -13.58
N ILE A 66 12.01 16.12 -12.59
CA ILE A 66 12.74 15.65 -11.40
C ILE A 66 11.93 14.60 -10.64
N CYS A 67 10.65 14.85 -10.39
CA CYS A 67 9.78 13.91 -9.68
C CYS A 67 9.57 12.62 -10.46
N MET A 68 9.40 12.69 -11.79
CA MET A 68 9.27 11.51 -12.65
C MET A 68 10.52 10.64 -12.61
N LEU A 69 11.72 11.25 -12.67
CA LEU A 69 12.98 10.53 -12.53
C LEU A 69 13.12 9.88 -11.15
N GLY A 70 12.70 10.58 -10.08
CA GLY A 70 12.63 10.02 -8.74
C GLY A 70 11.71 8.80 -8.64
N ILE A 71 10.49 8.90 -9.20
CA ILE A 71 9.55 7.78 -9.24
C ILE A 71 10.16 6.59 -9.98
N ILE A 72 10.77 6.83 -11.14
CA ILE A 72 11.46 5.78 -11.92
C ILE A 72 12.54 5.10 -11.07
N ALA A 73 13.39 5.86 -10.38
CA ALA A 73 14.40 5.30 -9.48
C ALA A 73 13.76 4.46 -8.36
N GLY A 74 12.66 4.92 -7.77
CA GLY A 74 11.90 4.19 -6.75
C GLY A 74 11.28 2.88 -7.25
N LEU A 75 10.99 2.75 -8.55
CA LEU A 75 10.50 1.49 -9.14
C LEU A 75 11.55 0.38 -9.15
N PHE A 76 12.83 0.73 -9.12
CA PHE A 76 13.94 -0.22 -9.03
C PHE A 76 14.23 -0.70 -7.59
N ARG A 77 13.50 -0.19 -6.60
CA ARG A 77 13.62 -0.67 -5.22
C ARG A 77 13.18 -2.13 -5.15
N PRO A 78 14.05 -3.05 -4.69
CA PRO A 78 13.66 -4.45 -4.51
C PRO A 78 12.66 -4.56 -3.35
N PHE A 79 11.71 -5.50 -3.47
CA PHE A 79 10.93 -5.89 -2.31
C PHE A 79 11.79 -6.72 -1.36
N ALA A 80 11.57 -6.60 -0.05
CA ALA A 80 12.11 -7.55 0.92
C ALA A 80 11.57 -8.97 0.61
N PRO A 81 12.27 -10.05 1.01
CA PRO A 81 11.75 -11.41 0.89
C PRO A 81 10.32 -11.51 1.44
N ALA A 82 9.41 -12.19 0.74
CA ALA A 82 8.01 -12.25 1.15
C ALA A 82 7.81 -12.99 2.47
N ILE A 83 8.66 -13.98 2.74
CA ILE A 83 8.63 -14.82 3.93
C ILE A 83 10.03 -14.93 4.54
N VAL A 84 10.06 -15.38 5.79
CA VAL A 84 11.27 -15.81 6.51
C VAL A 84 11.02 -17.21 7.04
N HIS A 85 12.08 -18.00 7.19
CA HIS A 85 12.05 -19.25 7.94
C HIS A 85 12.66 -19.01 9.31
N SER A 86 11.82 -19.02 10.34
CA SER A 86 12.23 -18.93 11.74
C SER A 86 11.64 -20.13 12.50
N ASP A 87 12.35 -20.59 13.53
CA ASP A 87 11.87 -21.61 14.45
C ASP A 87 10.70 -21.09 15.31
N TYR A 88 10.49 -19.77 15.34
CA TYR A 88 9.42 -19.12 16.09
C TYR A 88 8.24 -18.76 15.19
N VAL A 89 7.08 -19.35 15.50
CA VAL A 89 5.80 -19.07 14.81
C VAL A 89 5.46 -17.58 14.83
N SER A 90 5.63 -16.93 15.98
CA SER A 90 5.30 -15.50 16.12
C SER A 90 6.15 -14.61 15.23
N GLU A 91 7.44 -14.92 15.07
CA GLU A 91 8.33 -14.18 14.17
C GLU A 91 7.94 -14.40 12.70
N THR A 92 7.66 -15.65 12.33
CA THR A 92 7.21 -15.99 10.98
C THR A 92 5.94 -15.23 10.58
N LEU A 93 4.94 -15.20 11.48
CA LEU A 93 3.67 -14.51 11.23
C LEU A 93 3.83 -12.99 11.22
N ALA A 94 4.59 -12.43 12.16
CA ALA A 94 4.88 -11.00 12.19
C ALA A 94 5.63 -10.55 10.91
N TYR A 95 6.59 -11.34 10.44
CA TYR A 95 7.32 -11.06 9.22
C TYR A 95 6.40 -11.08 7.99
N ALA A 96 5.57 -12.13 7.84
CA ALA A 96 4.61 -12.22 6.73
C ALA A 96 3.61 -11.05 6.72
N TYR A 97 3.13 -10.64 7.90
CA TYR A 97 2.30 -9.44 8.03
C TYR A 97 3.06 -8.18 7.63
N ASN A 98 4.27 -7.97 8.16
CA ASN A 98 5.04 -6.76 7.91
C ASN A 98 5.41 -6.59 6.43
N THR A 99 5.77 -7.67 5.74
CA THR A 99 6.11 -7.62 4.31
C THR A 99 4.87 -7.46 3.43
N ASP A 100 3.73 -8.05 3.80
CA ASP A 100 2.44 -7.75 3.16
C ASP A 100 2.12 -6.26 3.22
N GLN A 101 2.21 -5.66 4.40
CA GLN A 101 1.93 -4.23 4.59
C GLN A 101 2.98 -3.33 3.89
N ALA A 102 4.26 -3.74 3.88
CA ALA A 102 5.32 -3.02 3.21
C ALA A 102 5.13 -3.00 1.68
N ASP A 103 4.66 -4.12 1.10
CA ASP A 103 4.31 -4.19 -0.31
C ASP A 103 3.22 -3.13 -0.62
N ARG A 104 2.19 -2.99 0.22
CA ARG A 104 1.12 -1.99 0.03
C ARG A 104 1.56 -0.53 0.22
N LYS A 105 2.68 -0.28 0.90
CA LYS A 105 3.26 1.06 1.06
C LYS A 105 4.16 1.49 -0.08
N THR A 106 4.29 0.68 -1.13
CA THR A 106 5.18 0.96 -2.26
C THR A 106 4.36 1.26 -3.51
N PHE A 107 4.61 2.40 -4.16
CA PHE A 107 3.91 2.79 -5.39
C PHE A 107 3.98 1.73 -6.49
N LYS A 108 5.12 1.03 -6.59
CA LYS A 108 5.37 -0.12 -7.48
C LYS A 108 4.21 -1.12 -7.48
N SER A 109 3.60 -1.39 -6.32
CA SER A 109 2.54 -2.40 -6.14
C SER A 109 1.21 -2.04 -6.80
N TYR A 110 1.00 -0.78 -7.18
CA TYR A 110 -0.21 -0.30 -7.83
C TYR A 110 -0.09 -0.23 -9.36
N LEU A 111 1.12 -0.46 -9.90
CA LEU A 111 1.34 -0.49 -11.33
C LEU A 111 1.05 -1.89 -11.88
N GLY A 112 0.22 -1.96 -12.92
CA GLY A 112 -0.20 -3.24 -13.52
C GLY A 112 0.94 -4.16 -13.95
N LEU A 113 2.08 -3.58 -14.37
CA LEU A 113 3.32 -4.30 -14.71
C LEU A 113 3.81 -5.22 -13.58
N PHE A 114 3.68 -4.81 -12.32
CA PHE A 114 4.20 -5.57 -11.17
C PHE A 114 3.13 -6.43 -10.49
N ARG A 115 1.90 -6.46 -11.01
CA ARG A 115 0.82 -7.27 -10.46
C ARG A 115 1.17 -8.75 -10.34
N PRO A 116 1.86 -9.41 -11.31
CA PRO A 116 2.25 -10.81 -11.16
C PRO A 116 3.19 -11.06 -9.98
N GLU A 117 4.17 -10.18 -9.76
CA GLU A 117 5.12 -10.25 -8.64
C GLU A 117 4.38 -10.14 -7.30
N ILE A 118 3.45 -9.19 -7.19
CA ILE A 118 2.62 -9.01 -5.98
C ILE A 118 1.74 -10.22 -5.70
N VAL A 119 1.09 -10.78 -6.72
CA VAL A 119 0.24 -11.98 -6.56
C VAL A 119 1.06 -13.18 -6.11
N LEU A 120 2.27 -13.36 -6.66
CA LEU A 120 3.18 -14.42 -6.24
C LEU A 120 3.54 -14.27 -4.76
N ARG A 121 3.93 -13.07 -4.34
CA ARG A 121 4.30 -12.76 -2.94
C ARG A 121 3.14 -12.99 -1.97
N ASP A 122 1.93 -12.56 -2.34
CA ASP A 122 0.70 -12.82 -1.58
C ASP A 122 0.46 -14.33 -1.43
N SER A 123 0.63 -15.11 -2.51
CA SER A 123 0.49 -16.56 -2.47
C SER A 123 1.53 -17.21 -1.57
N THR A 124 2.81 -16.81 -1.66
CA THR A 124 3.89 -17.38 -0.84
C THR A 124 3.64 -17.17 0.65
N ARG A 125 3.20 -15.97 1.05
CA ARG A 125 2.81 -15.69 2.44
C ARG A 125 1.61 -16.51 2.86
N LEU A 126 0.59 -16.59 2.01
CA LEU A 126 -0.62 -17.35 2.29
C LEU A 126 -0.32 -18.84 2.52
N ASP A 127 0.52 -19.44 1.69
CA ASP A 127 0.88 -20.86 1.80
C ASP A 127 1.62 -21.16 3.12
N GLN A 128 2.51 -20.26 3.55
CA GLN A 128 3.22 -20.40 4.83
C GLN A 128 2.25 -20.29 6.02
N VAL A 129 1.38 -19.26 6.02
CA VAL A 129 0.40 -19.05 7.11
C VAL A 129 -0.62 -20.19 7.16
N GLN A 130 -1.04 -20.72 6.00
CA GLN A 130 -1.95 -21.87 5.94
C GLN A 130 -1.37 -23.13 6.58
N LYS A 131 -0.09 -23.42 6.37
CA LYS A 131 0.58 -24.56 7.01
C LYS A 131 0.55 -24.43 8.53
N LEU A 132 0.90 -23.25 9.04
CA LEU A 132 0.87 -22.97 10.49
C LEU A 132 -0.55 -23.08 11.07
N TYR A 133 -1.56 -22.62 10.33
CA TYR A 133 -2.96 -22.73 10.70
C TYR A 133 -3.43 -24.20 10.76
N GLN A 134 -3.11 -25.00 9.73
CA GLN A 134 -3.45 -26.42 9.66
C GLN A 134 -2.81 -27.24 10.78
N GLN A 135 -1.60 -26.86 11.19
CA GLN A 135 -0.87 -27.47 12.31
C GLN A 135 -1.31 -26.96 13.69
N GLN A 136 -2.31 -26.07 13.75
CA GLN A 136 -2.81 -25.45 14.98
C GLN A 136 -1.75 -24.71 15.80
N LEU A 137 -0.72 -24.17 15.13
CA LEU A 137 0.40 -23.49 15.78
C LEU A 137 0.11 -22.00 16.07
N ILE A 138 -0.95 -21.44 15.50
CA ILE A 138 -1.34 -20.03 15.64
C ILE A 138 -2.17 -19.83 16.92
N THR A 139 -1.50 -19.73 18.07
CA THR A 139 -2.16 -19.72 19.38
C THR A 139 -2.26 -18.35 20.02
N LYS A 140 -1.23 -17.50 19.88
CA LYS A 140 -1.19 -16.19 20.56
C LYS A 140 -2.14 -15.18 19.90
N PRO A 141 -2.74 -14.25 20.66
CA PRO A 141 -3.65 -13.24 20.11
C PRO A 141 -3.04 -12.40 18.98
N LEU A 142 -1.80 -11.94 19.15
CA LEU A 142 -1.11 -11.15 18.13
C LEU A 142 -0.77 -11.97 16.87
N ASP A 143 -0.47 -13.26 17.03
CA ASP A 143 -0.21 -14.18 15.92
C ASP A 143 -1.48 -14.41 15.09
N LYS A 144 -2.64 -14.53 15.76
CA LYS A 144 -3.95 -14.59 15.09
C LYS A 144 -4.24 -13.32 14.30
N PHE A 145 -3.95 -12.15 14.86
CA PHE A 145 -4.07 -10.87 14.15
C PHE A 145 -3.19 -10.83 12.88
N HIS A 146 -1.92 -11.18 12.98
CA HIS A 146 -1.01 -11.23 11.83
C HIS A 146 -1.49 -12.21 10.75
N ALA A 147 -1.87 -13.42 11.16
CA ALA A 147 -2.39 -14.44 10.25
C ALA A 147 -3.69 -13.99 9.56
N ALA A 148 -4.61 -13.39 10.32
CA ALA A 148 -5.87 -12.87 9.81
C ALA A 148 -5.66 -11.83 8.70
N PHE A 149 -4.67 -10.94 8.85
CA PHE A 149 -4.32 -9.97 7.81
C PHE A 149 -3.88 -10.63 6.50
N VAL A 150 -3.09 -11.71 6.58
CA VAL A 150 -2.66 -12.46 5.39
C VAL A 150 -3.87 -13.17 4.74
N PHE A 151 -4.71 -13.82 5.53
CA PHE A 151 -5.93 -14.47 5.01
C PHE A 151 -6.94 -13.47 4.41
N HIS A 152 -7.04 -12.28 4.99
CA HIS A 152 -7.91 -11.19 4.53
C HIS A 152 -7.61 -10.79 3.07
N HIS A 153 -6.36 -10.90 2.63
CA HIS A 153 -5.93 -10.60 1.25
C HIS A 153 -6.03 -11.77 0.27
N SER A 154 -6.52 -12.92 0.71
CA SER A 154 -6.78 -14.04 -0.20
C SER A 154 -7.91 -13.71 -1.19
N LYS A 155 -8.18 -14.62 -2.14
CA LYS A 155 -9.31 -14.52 -3.08
C LYS A 155 -10.37 -15.61 -2.85
N LYS A 156 -10.31 -16.33 -1.73
CA LYS A 156 -11.17 -17.49 -1.46
C LYS A 156 -12.10 -17.16 -0.30
N SER A 157 -13.41 -17.32 -0.52
CA SER A 157 -14.44 -17.05 0.49
C SER A 157 -14.21 -17.80 1.81
N SER A 158 -13.78 -19.08 1.74
CA SER A 158 -13.46 -19.89 2.92
C SER A 158 -12.31 -19.32 3.77
N LEU A 159 -11.36 -18.64 3.14
CA LEU A 159 -10.23 -18.03 3.84
C LEU A 159 -10.63 -16.70 4.50
N TYR A 160 -11.64 -16.00 3.99
CA TYR A 160 -12.20 -14.84 4.68
C TYR A 160 -12.91 -15.23 5.99
N ALA A 161 -13.57 -16.39 6.02
CA ALA A 161 -14.15 -16.92 7.25
C ALA A 161 -13.06 -17.20 8.31
N ILE A 162 -11.95 -17.82 7.91
CA ILE A 162 -10.78 -18.04 8.78
C ILE A 162 -10.20 -16.70 9.25
N ALA A 163 -10.04 -15.74 8.34
CA ALA A 163 -9.56 -14.40 8.67
C ALA A 163 -10.45 -13.74 9.73
N TYR A 164 -11.77 -13.84 9.58
CA TYR A 164 -12.75 -13.30 10.53
C TYR A 164 -12.66 -13.97 11.89
N GLN A 165 -12.56 -15.30 11.94
CA GLN A 165 -12.41 -16.04 13.19
C GLN A 165 -11.15 -15.57 13.94
N LEU A 166 -9.99 -15.63 13.29
CA LEU A 166 -8.72 -15.25 13.90
C LEU A 166 -8.68 -13.79 14.34
N ALA A 167 -9.20 -12.87 13.51
CA ALA A 167 -9.28 -11.45 13.85
C ALA A 167 -10.22 -11.19 15.03
N SER A 168 -11.35 -11.91 15.12
CA SER A 168 -12.30 -11.77 16.22
C SER A 168 -11.72 -12.29 17.53
N GLU A 169 -11.05 -13.43 17.50
CA GLU A 169 -10.34 -13.99 18.66
C GLU A 169 -9.20 -13.08 19.14
N ALA A 170 -8.49 -12.41 18.22
CA ALA A 170 -7.50 -11.41 18.61
C ALA A 170 -8.16 -10.16 19.22
N ALA A 171 -9.26 -9.70 18.64
CA ALA A 171 -9.97 -8.50 19.08
C ALA A 171 -10.71 -8.66 20.42
N SER A 172 -11.04 -9.90 20.82
CA SER A 172 -11.71 -10.20 22.10
C SER A 172 -10.78 -10.23 23.31
N VAL A 173 -9.48 -10.11 23.09
CA VAL A 173 -8.47 -10.17 24.16
C VAL A 173 -8.20 -8.76 24.70
N ASN A 174 -8.26 -8.60 26.02
CA ASN A 174 -8.18 -7.29 26.69
C ASN A 174 -6.92 -6.51 26.31
N GLU A 175 -5.78 -7.19 26.15
CA GLU A 175 -4.48 -6.60 25.79
C GLU A 175 -4.50 -5.94 24.40
N LEU A 176 -5.42 -6.33 23.52
CA LEU A 176 -5.54 -5.81 22.15
C LEU A 176 -6.82 -4.98 21.94
N GLN A 177 -7.65 -4.80 22.98
CA GLN A 177 -8.97 -4.19 22.85
C GLN A 177 -8.90 -2.73 22.35
N ASP A 178 -7.89 -1.99 22.81
CA ASP A 178 -7.72 -0.56 22.52
C ASP A 178 -6.95 -0.31 21.21
N ILE A 179 -6.49 -1.37 20.54
CA ILE A 179 -5.78 -1.26 19.27
C ILE A 179 -6.81 -1.18 18.13
N TYR A 180 -7.05 0.04 17.65
CA TYR A 180 -8.00 0.32 16.56
C TYR A 180 -7.86 -0.64 15.38
N LEU A 181 -6.62 -0.93 14.95
CA LEU A 181 -6.37 -1.77 13.78
C LEU A 181 -6.84 -3.23 13.99
N VAL A 182 -6.72 -3.76 15.21
CA VAL A 182 -7.21 -5.11 15.56
C VAL A 182 -8.74 -5.13 15.50
N GLN A 183 -9.39 -4.14 16.11
CA GLN A 183 -10.84 -4.01 16.10
C GLN A 183 -11.41 -3.80 14.69
N TRP A 184 -10.72 -2.99 13.88
CA TRP A 184 -11.06 -2.77 12.48
C TRP A 184 -10.92 -4.04 11.66
N LEU A 185 -9.86 -4.83 11.84
CA LEU A 185 -9.63 -6.05 11.06
C LEU A 185 -10.74 -7.07 11.26
N ALA A 186 -11.26 -7.24 12.48
CA ALA A 186 -12.39 -8.13 12.76
C ALA A 186 -13.64 -7.71 11.97
N LYS A 187 -13.94 -6.41 11.90
CA LYS A 187 -15.04 -5.86 11.10
C LYS A 187 -14.79 -6.02 9.60
N ALA A 188 -13.56 -5.73 9.15
CA ALA A 188 -13.17 -5.79 7.75
C ALA A 188 -13.19 -7.20 7.16
N THR A 189 -12.78 -8.18 7.95
CA THR A 189 -12.82 -9.61 7.56
C THR A 189 -14.24 -10.15 7.57
N TYR A 190 -15.07 -9.74 8.54
CA TYR A 190 -16.50 -10.07 8.55
C TYR A 190 -17.20 -9.59 7.29
N ASP A 191 -17.10 -8.29 6.97
CA ASP A 191 -17.76 -7.72 5.80
C ASP A 191 -17.24 -8.35 4.51
N ARG A 192 -15.93 -8.57 4.39
CA ARG A 192 -15.36 -9.26 3.22
C ARG A 192 -15.92 -10.67 3.04
N TRP A 193 -16.08 -11.40 4.14
CA TRP A 193 -16.71 -12.73 4.13
C TRP A 193 -18.20 -12.66 3.76
N GLN A 194 -18.96 -11.71 4.28
CA GLN A 194 -20.37 -11.57 3.92
C GLN A 194 -20.54 -11.19 2.44
N VAL A 195 -19.76 -10.22 1.95
CA VAL A 195 -19.78 -9.80 0.55
C VAL A 195 -19.41 -10.93 -0.39
N SER A 196 -18.43 -11.79 -0.03
CA SER A 196 -18.07 -12.95 -0.85
C SER A 196 -19.15 -14.03 -0.91
N LEU A 197 -20.14 -13.98 -0.01
CA LEU A 197 -21.33 -14.82 -0.02
C LEU A 197 -22.54 -14.14 -0.69
N GLY A 198 -22.37 -12.95 -1.28
CA GLY A 198 -23.46 -12.16 -1.86
C GLY A 198 -24.33 -11.43 -0.84
N LYS A 199 -23.91 -11.37 0.43
CA LYS A 199 -24.62 -10.67 1.50
C LYS A 199 -24.16 -9.20 1.62
N PRO A 200 -24.99 -8.30 2.16
CA PRO A 200 -24.59 -6.92 2.42
C PRO A 200 -23.49 -6.84 3.49
N GLU A 201 -22.75 -5.73 3.48
CA GLU A 201 -21.81 -5.38 4.55
C GLU A 201 -22.58 -4.99 5.80
N LYS A 202 -22.05 -5.33 6.98
CA LYS A 202 -22.60 -4.91 8.27
C LYS A 202 -21.92 -3.66 8.80
N TYR A 203 -20.62 -3.51 8.54
CA TYR A 203 -19.81 -2.41 9.09
C TYR A 203 -19.31 -1.42 8.03
N GLY A 204 -19.61 -1.63 6.75
CA GLY A 204 -19.29 -0.71 5.65
C GLY A 204 -17.80 -0.61 5.32
N THR A 205 -17.02 -1.67 5.58
CA THR A 205 -15.55 -1.64 5.49
C THR A 205 -14.98 -1.98 4.11
N GLN A 206 -15.77 -2.50 3.16
CA GLN A 206 -15.26 -2.87 1.83
C GLN A 206 -15.29 -1.72 0.82
N GLY A 207 -15.79 -0.54 1.21
CA GLY A 207 -15.66 0.68 0.43
C GLY A 207 -16.37 0.62 -0.91
N LYS A 208 -17.62 0.12 -0.96
CA LYS A 208 -18.45 0.26 -2.16
C LYS A 208 -18.75 1.75 -2.40
N PHE A 209 -18.09 2.33 -3.39
CA PHE A 209 -18.68 3.44 -4.14
C PHE A 209 -19.73 2.84 -5.09
N SER A 210 -20.88 2.41 -4.56
CA SER A 210 -22.02 2.04 -5.37
C SER A 210 -22.92 3.25 -5.50
N VAL A 211 -22.80 3.99 -6.60
CA VAL A 211 -23.88 4.87 -7.03
C VAL A 211 -24.96 3.96 -7.59
N SER A 212 -25.96 3.63 -6.77
CA SER A 212 -27.23 3.14 -7.29
C SER A 212 -27.89 4.33 -7.98
N VAL A 213 -27.87 4.32 -9.32
CA VAL A 213 -28.80 5.15 -10.08
C VAL A 213 -30.12 4.40 -10.01
N GLU A 214 -31.03 4.88 -9.16
CA GLU A 214 -32.46 4.57 -9.27
C GLU A 214 -33.03 5.12 -10.58
#